data_AF-A0A355RBX5-F1
#
_entry.id   AF-A0A355RBX5-F1
#
_cell.length_a   1.000
_cell.length_b   1.000
_cell.length_c   1.000
_cell.angle_alpha   90.00
_cell.angle_beta   90.00
_cell.angle_gamma   90.00
#
_symmetry.space_group_name_H-M   'P 1'
#
loop_
_entity.id
_entity.type
_entity.pdbx_description
1 polymer ?
#
loop_
_entity_poly.entity_id
_entity_poly.type
_entity_poly.pdbx_seq_one_letter_code
_entity_poly.pdbx_strand_id
1 'polypeptide(L)'
;MALPICLDWKAWQQQRLRLLCNNLPKGYELREFEEISSTNAEALRCAGRIEKPTWFFAHKQTAGRGRGGKAWVDPVGNFAATVLVFPQGKIQDVALRSFVAGLAVHDALVEVSFGADEFSLKWPNDVLLHGKKLAGILLETSIDEGGRRALAIGVGVNLNQEPAQTDLQLGALEAVGLSS
;
A
#
# COMPACT_ATOMS: atom_id res chain seq x y z
N MET A 1 -17.91 3.41 33.70
CA MET A 1 -18.09 4.72 33.03
C MET A 1 -18.19 4.40 31.54
N ALA A 2 -19.37 4.57 30.95
CA ALA A 2 -19.62 4.14 29.57
C ALA A 2 -18.86 5.04 28.58
N LEU A 3 -18.20 4.43 27.60
CA LEU A 3 -17.57 5.14 26.48
C LEU A 3 -18.66 5.85 25.67
N PRO A 4 -18.50 7.15 25.33
CA PRO A 4 -19.46 7.83 24.48
C PRO A 4 -19.36 7.25 23.07
N ILE A 5 -20.44 6.63 22.64
CA ILE A 5 -20.67 6.16 21.28
C ILE A 5 -20.93 7.37 20.37
N CYS A 6 -20.36 7.33 19.17
CA CYS A 6 -20.56 8.24 18.03
C CYS A 6 -19.89 9.63 18.14
N LEU A 7 -18.56 9.65 17.97
CA LEU A 7 -17.93 10.78 17.28
C LEU A 7 -18.41 10.77 15.83
N ASP A 8 -18.86 11.92 15.33
CA ASP A 8 -19.28 12.15 13.96
C ASP A 8 -18.28 11.56 12.97
N TRP A 9 -18.65 10.44 12.34
CA TRP A 9 -17.82 9.70 11.39
C TRP A 9 -17.31 10.61 10.26
N LYS A 10 -18.09 11.61 9.85
CA LYS A 10 -17.69 12.57 8.81
C LYS A 10 -16.65 13.55 9.34
N ALA A 11 -16.78 14.02 10.58
CA ALA A 11 -15.77 14.87 11.21
C ALA A 11 -14.45 14.11 11.41
N TRP A 12 -14.51 12.84 11.81
CA TRP A 12 -13.32 11.98 11.91
C TRP A 12 -12.67 11.73 10.55
N GLN A 13 -13.44 11.41 9.51
CA GLN A 13 -12.92 11.26 8.13
C GLN A 13 -12.26 12.55 7.63
N GLN A 14 -12.89 13.72 7.81
CA GLN A 14 -12.32 15.00 7.40
C GLN A 14 -11.03 15.34 8.17
N GLN A 15 -10.98 15.05 9.47
CA GLN A 15 -9.80 15.31 10.29
C GLN A 15 -8.65 14.36 9.92
N ARG A 16 -8.94 13.07 9.69
CA ARG A 16 -7.99 12.08 9.16
C ARG A 16 -7.45 12.49 7.79
N LEU A 17 -8.31 12.93 6.88
CA LEU A 17 -7.91 13.42 5.56
C LEU A 17 -6.97 14.61 5.63
N ARG A 18 -7.28 15.57 6.52
CA ARG A 18 -6.39 16.71 6.78
C ARG A 18 -5.03 16.24 7.31
N LEU A 19 -5.00 15.25 8.22
CA LEU A 19 -3.74 14.69 8.73
C LEU A 19 -2.94 14.00 7.63
N LEU A 20 -3.59 13.21 6.77
CA LEU A 20 -2.94 12.54 5.64
C LEU A 20 -2.36 13.55 4.64
N CYS A 21 -3.13 14.59 4.27
CA CYS A 21 -2.67 15.63 3.35
C CYS A 21 -1.55 16.52 3.95
N ASN A 22 -1.61 16.82 5.26
CA ASN A 22 -0.65 17.72 5.91
C ASN A 22 0.71 17.08 6.23
N ASN A 23 0.78 15.74 6.26
CA ASN A 23 2.01 15.00 6.58
C ASN A 23 2.69 14.39 5.34
N LEU A 24 2.24 14.74 4.13
CA LEU A 24 2.93 14.30 2.91
C LEU A 24 4.29 14.97 2.79
N PRO A 25 5.31 14.27 2.25
CA PRO A 25 6.55 14.91 1.87
C PRO A 25 6.30 16.08 0.93
N LYS A 26 7.08 17.16 1.08
CA LYS A 26 6.90 18.38 0.28
C LYS A 26 6.89 18.06 -1.22
N GLY A 27 5.87 18.53 -1.92
CA GLY A 27 5.71 18.34 -3.36
C GLY A 27 4.96 17.06 -3.75
N TYR A 28 4.54 16.24 -2.79
CA TYR A 28 3.66 15.09 -3.04
C TYR A 28 2.19 15.51 -2.98
N GLU A 29 1.37 14.85 -3.79
CA GLU A 29 -0.09 14.99 -3.78
C GLU A 29 -0.74 13.70 -3.27
N LEU A 30 -2.00 13.78 -2.83
CA LEU A 30 -2.81 12.62 -2.43
C LEU A 30 -4.13 12.62 -3.19
N ARG A 31 -4.49 11.45 -3.71
CA ARG A 31 -5.80 11.13 -4.27
C ARG A 31 -6.40 9.99 -3.47
N GLU A 32 -7.49 10.26 -2.79
CA GLU A 32 -8.22 9.26 -2.00
C GLU A 32 -9.45 8.76 -2.75
N PHE A 33 -9.74 7.47 -2.56
CA PHE A 33 -10.91 6.79 -3.11
C PHE A 33 -11.61 5.98 -2.02
N GLU A 34 -12.94 6.08 -1.94
CA GLU A 34 -13.73 5.18 -1.09
C GLU A 34 -13.61 3.73 -1.58
N GLU A 35 -13.74 3.51 -2.89
CA GLU A 35 -13.58 2.20 -3.53
C GLU A 35 -12.96 2.38 -4.92
N ILE A 36 -12.04 1.49 -5.29
CA ILE A 36 -11.43 1.44 -6.63
C ILE A 36 -11.09 0.01 -7.01
N SER A 37 -10.81 -0.27 -8.29
CA SER A 37 -10.32 -1.59 -8.71
C SER A 37 -8.93 -1.89 -8.13
N SER A 38 -7.95 -1.03 -8.39
CA SER A 38 -6.59 -1.12 -7.84
C SER A 38 -5.93 0.25 -7.84
N THR A 39 -5.33 0.63 -6.70
CA THR A 39 -4.53 1.87 -6.58
C THR A 39 -3.35 1.87 -7.56
N ASN A 40 -2.71 0.72 -7.78
CA ASN A 40 -1.63 0.55 -8.75
C ASN A 40 -2.08 0.80 -10.19
N ALA A 41 -3.20 0.19 -10.58
CA ALA A 41 -3.77 0.37 -11.92
C ALA A 41 -4.16 1.83 -12.18
N GLU A 42 -4.74 2.49 -11.18
CA GLU A 42 -5.14 3.89 -11.28
C GLU A 42 -3.93 4.84 -11.35
N ALA A 43 -2.89 4.56 -10.56
CA ALA A 43 -1.64 5.31 -10.60
C ALA A 43 -1.02 5.29 -12.01
N LEU A 44 -0.92 4.11 -12.63
CA LEU A 44 -0.38 3.98 -13.99
C LEU A 44 -1.28 4.61 -15.05
N ARG A 45 -2.61 4.53 -14.90
CA ARG A 45 -3.58 5.19 -15.80
C ARG A 45 -3.38 6.71 -15.81
N CYS A 46 -2.99 7.29 -14.67
CA CYS A 46 -2.77 8.72 -14.52
C CYS A 46 -1.34 9.17 -14.86
N ALA A 47 -0.41 8.25 -15.14
CA ALA A 47 1.01 8.55 -15.28
C ALA A 47 1.35 9.61 -16.32
N GLY A 48 0.69 9.60 -17.49
CA GLY A 48 0.89 10.60 -18.54
C GLY A 48 0.20 11.95 -18.29
N ARG A 49 -0.50 12.13 -17.15
CA ARG A 49 -1.28 13.34 -16.83
C ARG A 49 -0.88 13.98 -15.51
N ILE A 50 0.10 13.41 -14.81
CA ILE A 50 0.57 13.89 -13.51
C ILE A 50 2.06 14.16 -13.63
N GLU A 51 2.50 15.28 -13.08
CA GLU A 51 3.91 15.66 -13.10
C GLU A 51 4.61 15.48 -11.75
N LYS A 52 3.86 15.54 -10.65
CA LYS A 52 4.37 15.43 -9.28
C LYS A 52 4.21 14.02 -8.72
N PRO A 53 5.09 13.57 -7.81
CA PRO A 53 4.84 12.37 -7.03
C PRO A 53 3.45 12.39 -6.39
N THR A 54 2.68 11.33 -6.54
CA THR A 54 1.28 11.31 -6.08
C THR A 54 0.97 9.98 -5.42
N TRP A 55 0.39 10.06 -4.22
CA TRP A 55 -0.21 8.93 -3.52
C TRP A 55 -1.64 8.69 -3.99
N PHE A 56 -1.98 7.42 -4.17
CA PHE A 56 -3.32 6.93 -4.45
C PHE A 56 -3.69 6.02 -3.30
N PHE A 57 -4.62 6.44 -2.46
CA PHE A 57 -5.07 5.69 -1.29
C PHE A 57 -6.52 5.25 -1.49
N ALA A 58 -6.83 4.00 -1.17
CA ALA A 58 -8.19 3.49 -1.24
C ALA A 58 -8.59 2.85 0.09
N HIS A 59 -9.83 3.09 0.54
CA HIS A 59 -10.38 2.36 1.69
C HIS A 59 -10.78 0.92 1.32
N LYS A 60 -10.95 0.64 0.02
CA LYS A 60 -11.24 -0.69 -0.51
C LYS A 60 -10.77 -0.86 -1.96
N GLN A 61 -10.11 -1.97 -2.25
CA GLN A 61 -9.85 -2.43 -3.62
C GLN A 61 -10.75 -3.62 -4.00
N THR A 62 -11.35 -3.56 -5.19
CA THR A 62 -12.19 -4.65 -5.72
C THR A 62 -11.45 -5.63 -6.62
N ALA A 63 -10.27 -5.24 -7.12
CA ALA A 63 -9.43 -6.04 -8.01
C ALA A 63 -7.94 -5.77 -7.73
N GLY A 64 -7.55 -5.89 -6.45
CA GLY A 64 -6.18 -5.70 -6.00
C GLY A 64 -5.20 -6.61 -6.74
N ARG A 65 -3.99 -6.11 -6.98
CA ARG A 65 -2.96 -6.79 -7.78
C ARG A 65 -1.77 -7.18 -6.92
N GLY A 66 -1.23 -8.36 -7.18
CA GLY A 66 0.03 -8.87 -6.66
C GLY A 66 0.99 -9.24 -7.79
N ARG A 67 2.24 -9.59 -7.42
CA ARG A 67 3.28 -9.98 -8.40
C ARG A 67 2.86 -11.22 -9.20
N GLY A 68 3.30 -11.28 -10.46
CA GLY A 68 3.03 -12.43 -11.33
C GLY A 68 1.55 -12.60 -11.70
N GLY A 69 0.75 -11.53 -11.62
CA GLY A 69 -0.68 -11.55 -11.93
C GLY A 69 -1.56 -12.14 -10.81
N LYS A 70 -0.99 -12.41 -9.63
CA LYS A 70 -1.76 -12.89 -8.48
C LYS A 70 -2.72 -11.81 -7.97
N ALA A 71 -3.86 -12.21 -7.41
CA ALA A 71 -4.77 -11.26 -6.77
C ALA A 71 -4.21 -10.82 -5.40
N TRP A 72 -4.43 -9.55 -5.05
CA TRP A 72 -4.34 -9.06 -3.68
C TRP A 72 -5.75 -8.88 -3.14
N VAL A 73 -6.09 -9.65 -2.11
CA VAL A 73 -7.40 -9.60 -1.46
C VAL A 73 -7.34 -8.51 -0.39
N ASP A 74 -8.29 -7.59 -0.41
CA ASP A 74 -8.31 -6.40 0.42
C ASP A 74 -9.59 -6.31 1.26
N PRO A 75 -9.68 -7.07 2.36
CA PRO A 75 -10.78 -6.95 3.32
C PRO A 75 -10.93 -5.51 3.86
N VAL A 76 -12.15 -5.16 4.29
CA VAL A 76 -12.46 -3.82 4.78
C VAL A 76 -11.65 -3.49 6.04
N GLY A 77 -11.05 -2.29 6.06
CA GLY A 77 -10.23 -1.81 7.17
C GLY A 77 -8.73 -2.06 6.99
N ASN A 78 -8.32 -2.68 5.88
CA ASN A 78 -6.91 -2.81 5.51
C ASN A 78 -6.37 -1.57 4.79
N PHE A 79 -5.04 -1.52 4.66
CA PHE A 79 -4.36 -0.42 4.01
C PHE A 79 -4.03 -0.77 2.56
N ALA A 80 -4.49 0.04 1.62
CA ALA A 80 -4.14 -0.03 0.22
C ALA A 80 -3.71 1.35 -0.29
N ALA A 81 -2.42 1.52 -0.57
CA ALA A 81 -1.90 2.75 -1.13
C ALA A 81 -0.83 2.50 -2.19
N THR A 82 -0.77 3.36 -3.19
CA THR A 82 0.27 3.36 -4.21
C THR A 82 0.89 4.74 -4.31
N VAL A 83 2.22 4.83 -4.33
CA VAL A 83 2.90 6.06 -4.73
C VAL A 83 3.36 5.95 -6.18
N LEU A 84 2.96 6.93 -6.98
CA LEU A 84 3.47 7.13 -8.33
C LEU A 84 4.66 8.09 -8.28
N VAL A 85 5.81 7.65 -8.79
CA VAL A 85 7.04 8.46 -8.90
C VAL A 85 7.64 8.36 -10.29
N PHE A 86 8.54 9.29 -10.64
CA PHE A 86 9.15 9.38 -11.97
C PHE A 86 10.67 9.26 -11.89
N PRO A 87 11.20 8.04 -11.63
CA PRO A 87 12.62 7.86 -11.39
C PRO A 87 13.43 7.94 -12.69
N GLN A 88 14.60 8.56 -12.60
CA GLN A 88 15.64 8.52 -13.64
C GLN A 88 16.57 7.32 -13.41
N GLY A 89 17.34 6.93 -14.42
CA GLY A 89 18.36 5.88 -14.32
C GLY A 89 17.96 4.51 -14.87
N LYS A 90 18.79 3.49 -14.59
CA LYS A 90 18.61 2.15 -15.16
C LYS A 90 17.45 1.43 -14.49
N ILE A 91 16.81 0.52 -15.22
CA ILE A 91 15.67 -0.25 -14.71
C ILE A 91 16.05 -1.13 -13.50
N GLN A 92 17.31 -1.57 -13.44
CA GLN A 92 17.87 -2.35 -12.35
C GLN A 92 17.85 -1.56 -11.03
N ASP A 93 18.24 -0.28 -11.08
CA ASP A 93 18.23 0.62 -9.92
C ASP A 93 16.79 0.91 -9.47
N VAL A 94 15.87 1.02 -10.42
CA VAL A 94 14.44 1.20 -10.15
C VAL A 94 13.86 0.00 -9.41
N ALA A 95 14.24 -1.22 -9.79
CA ALA A 95 13.79 -2.45 -9.13
C ALA A 95 14.23 -2.53 -7.65
N LEU A 96 15.35 -1.87 -7.29
CA LEU A 96 15.81 -1.81 -5.90
C LEU A 96 14.83 -1.08 -4.96
N ARG A 97 13.90 -0.28 -5.51
CA ARG A 97 12.87 0.42 -4.71
C ARG A 97 11.91 -0.53 -4.00
N SER A 98 11.79 -1.79 -4.44
CA SER A 98 11.04 -2.81 -3.69
C SER A 98 11.64 -3.06 -2.31
N PHE A 99 12.98 -3.06 -2.21
CA PHE A 99 13.67 -3.26 -0.94
C PHE A 99 13.51 -2.07 -0.01
N VAL A 100 13.63 -0.86 -0.57
CA VAL A 100 13.41 0.40 0.17
C VAL A 100 11.98 0.48 0.68
N ALA A 101 10.99 0.14 -0.14
CA ALA A 101 9.58 0.11 0.26
C ALA A 101 9.33 -0.95 1.34
N GLY A 102 9.94 -2.14 1.22
CA GLY A 102 9.86 -3.17 2.25
C GLY A 102 10.39 -2.70 3.61
N LEU A 103 11.57 -2.07 3.63
CA LEU A 103 12.14 -1.47 4.84
C LEU A 103 11.25 -0.37 5.41
N ALA A 104 10.74 0.53 4.57
CA ALA A 104 9.86 1.61 5.03
C ALA A 104 8.56 1.08 5.66
N VAL A 105 7.96 0.02 5.10
CA VAL A 105 6.77 -0.61 5.68
C VAL A 105 7.11 -1.31 6.98
N HIS A 106 8.22 -2.04 7.04
CA HIS A 106 8.70 -2.65 8.28
C HIS A 106 8.88 -1.61 9.38
N ASP A 107 9.65 -0.54 9.12
CA ASP A 107 9.94 0.48 10.12
C ASP A 107 8.68 1.20 10.60
N ALA A 108 7.74 1.48 9.68
CA ALA A 108 6.44 2.05 10.04
C ALA A 108 5.61 1.10 10.91
N LEU A 109 5.62 -0.21 10.63
CA LEU A 109 4.92 -1.21 11.46
C LEU A 109 5.53 -1.31 12.85
N VAL A 110 6.86 -1.29 12.96
CA VAL A 110 7.56 -1.26 14.25
C VAL A 110 7.19 -0.01 15.06
N GLU A 111 7.12 1.16 14.42
CA GLU A 111 6.77 2.42 15.09
C GLU A 111 5.34 2.43 15.65
N VAL A 112 4.39 1.81 14.94
CA VAL A 112 2.96 1.82 15.33
C VAL A 112 2.54 0.61 16.18
N SER A 113 3.46 -0.31 16.49
CA SER A 113 3.19 -1.53 17.25
C SER A 113 4.13 -1.69 18.46
N PHE A 114 4.05 -2.81 19.18
CA PHE A 114 4.70 -3.00 20.49
C PHE A 114 6.10 -3.64 20.44
N GLY A 115 6.67 -3.98 19.28
CA GLY A 115 8.03 -4.54 19.23
C GLY A 115 8.56 -4.88 17.83
N ALA A 116 9.86 -4.66 17.61
CA ALA A 116 10.54 -4.93 16.34
C ALA A 116 10.72 -6.42 16.03
N ASP A 117 10.87 -7.26 17.06
CA ASP A 117 11.24 -8.67 16.92
C ASP A 117 10.12 -9.56 16.32
N GLU A 118 8.92 -9.00 16.16
CA GLU A 118 7.76 -9.70 15.61
C GLU A 118 7.72 -9.70 14.07
N PHE A 119 8.39 -8.72 13.45
CA PHE A 119 8.37 -8.50 12.01
C PHE A 119 9.61 -9.05 11.31
N SER A 120 9.44 -9.57 10.10
CA SER A 120 10.57 -9.96 9.25
C SER A 120 10.30 -9.66 7.78
N LEU A 121 11.38 -9.45 7.02
CA LEU A 121 11.32 -9.21 5.59
C LEU A 121 11.58 -10.51 4.83
N LYS A 122 10.58 -10.95 4.05
CA LYS A 122 10.78 -12.01 3.07
C LYS A 122 10.97 -11.38 1.70
N TRP A 123 12.22 -11.38 1.26
CA TRP A 123 12.59 -10.77 0.00
C TRP A 123 11.91 -11.45 -1.20
N PRO A 124 11.56 -10.65 -2.24
CA PRO A 124 11.87 -9.22 -2.39
C PRO A 124 10.75 -8.25 -1.97
N ASN A 125 9.60 -8.72 -1.48
CA ASN A 125 8.37 -7.91 -1.50
C ASN A 125 7.33 -8.21 -0.42
N ASP A 126 7.64 -9.03 0.59
CA ASP A 126 6.69 -9.37 1.65
C ASP A 126 7.25 -8.92 3.01
N VAL A 127 6.38 -8.33 3.84
CA VAL A 127 6.62 -8.17 5.29
C VAL A 127 5.80 -9.22 6.01
N LEU A 128 6.43 -9.92 6.94
CA LEU A 128 5.84 -11.00 7.70
C LEU A 128 5.67 -10.59 9.17
N LEU A 129 4.64 -11.13 9.82
CA LEU A 129 4.43 -11.13 11.26
C LEU A 129 4.38 -12.58 11.71
N HIS A 130 5.26 -12.98 12.63
CA HIS A 130 5.38 -14.38 13.10
C HIS A 130 5.50 -15.42 11.95
N GLY A 131 6.20 -15.06 10.86
CA GLY A 131 6.40 -15.91 9.68
C GLY A 131 5.22 -15.97 8.70
N LYS A 132 4.10 -15.31 8.99
CA LYS A 132 2.92 -15.20 8.11
C LYS A 132 2.90 -13.86 7.40
N LYS A 133 2.31 -13.79 6.22
CA LYS A 133 2.31 -12.60 5.38
C LYS A 133 1.34 -11.54 5.91
N LEU A 134 1.91 -10.40 6.32
CA LEU A 134 1.18 -9.23 6.80
C LEU A 134 1.03 -8.16 5.70
N ALA A 135 2.09 -7.92 4.93
CA ALA A 135 2.10 -6.90 3.88
C ALA A 135 2.71 -7.40 2.58
N GLY A 136 2.30 -6.77 1.47
CA GLY A 136 2.84 -7.00 0.14
C GLY A 136 3.20 -5.69 -0.55
N ILE A 137 4.35 -5.70 -1.24
CA ILE A 137 4.82 -4.61 -2.09
C ILE A 137 4.71 -5.04 -3.55
N LEU A 138 4.22 -4.15 -4.41
CA LEU A 138 4.13 -4.35 -5.85
C LEU A 138 4.72 -3.16 -6.61
N LEU A 139 5.74 -3.42 -7.45
CA LEU A 139 6.28 -2.44 -8.38
C LEU A 139 5.75 -2.71 -9.77
N GLU A 140 5.19 -1.69 -10.41
CA GLU A 140 4.82 -1.70 -11.82
C GLU A 140 5.33 -0.41 -12.49
N THR A 141 5.72 -0.49 -13.76
CA THR A 141 6.24 0.65 -14.51
C THR A 141 5.45 0.89 -15.79
N SER A 142 5.34 2.15 -16.19
CA SER A 142 4.90 2.53 -17.53
C SER A 142 5.87 3.55 -18.13
N ILE A 143 5.84 3.70 -19.45
CA ILE A 143 6.56 4.73 -20.18
C ILE A 143 5.52 5.44 -21.04
N ASP A 144 5.45 6.76 -20.96
CA ASP A 144 4.57 7.56 -21.81
C ASP A 144 5.14 7.78 -23.22
N GLU A 145 4.37 8.43 -24.09
CA GLU A 145 4.78 8.72 -25.47
C GLU A 145 6.04 9.61 -25.55
N GLY A 146 6.29 10.42 -24.53
CA GLY A 146 7.48 11.26 -24.40
C GLY A 146 8.71 10.52 -23.86
N GLY A 147 8.61 9.22 -23.59
CA GLY A 147 9.69 8.41 -23.03
C GLY A 147 9.88 8.60 -21.52
N ARG A 148 8.99 9.32 -20.83
CA ARG A 148 9.07 9.51 -19.38
C ARG A 148 8.60 8.22 -18.70
N ARG A 149 9.47 7.69 -17.84
CA ARG A 149 9.15 6.52 -17.01
C ARG A 149 8.35 6.94 -15.79
N ALA A 150 7.28 6.22 -15.52
CA ALA A 150 6.58 6.22 -14.25
C ALA A 150 6.77 4.88 -13.53
N LEU A 151 6.83 4.93 -12.20
CA LEU A 151 6.89 3.78 -11.31
C LEU A 151 5.77 3.90 -10.28
N ALA A 152 4.86 2.93 -10.29
CA ALA A 152 3.88 2.72 -9.23
C ALA A 152 4.47 1.74 -8.21
N ILE A 153 4.58 2.19 -6.95
CA ILE A 153 4.96 1.37 -5.81
C ILE A 153 3.71 1.20 -4.93
N GLY A 154 3.05 0.06 -5.09
CA GLY A 154 1.88 -0.34 -4.31
C GLY A 154 2.28 -1.03 -3.02
N VAL A 155 1.56 -0.70 -1.95
CA VAL A 155 1.67 -1.29 -0.62
C VAL A 155 0.29 -1.71 -0.16
N GLY A 156 0.14 -2.99 0.13
CA GLY A 156 -1.02 -3.56 0.82
C GLY A 156 -0.61 -4.06 2.20
N VAL A 157 -1.36 -3.71 3.26
CA VAL A 157 -1.12 -4.20 4.63
C VAL A 157 -2.43 -4.67 5.25
N ASN A 158 -2.43 -5.89 5.77
CA ASN A 158 -3.55 -6.43 6.53
C ASN A 158 -3.56 -5.80 7.94
N LEU A 159 -4.29 -4.71 8.12
CA LEU A 159 -4.35 -4.03 9.41
C LEU A 159 -5.41 -4.64 10.32
N ASN A 160 -6.63 -4.79 9.80
CA ASN A 160 -7.80 -5.16 10.59
C ASN A 160 -8.24 -6.61 10.36
N GLN A 161 -8.06 -7.13 9.14
CA GLN A 161 -8.51 -8.48 8.76
C GLN A 161 -7.51 -9.13 7.82
N GLU A 162 -7.18 -10.40 8.08
CA GLU A 162 -6.55 -11.27 7.09
C GLU A 162 -7.58 -11.80 6.07
N PRO A 163 -7.18 -12.03 4.81
CA PRO A 163 -8.02 -12.74 3.85
C PRO A 163 -8.27 -14.18 4.30
N ALA A 164 -9.44 -14.73 3.97
CA ALA A 164 -9.72 -16.13 4.24
C ALA A 164 -8.78 -17.02 3.43
N GLN A 165 -8.41 -18.19 3.97
CA GLN A 165 -7.51 -19.12 3.28
C GLN A 165 -8.05 -19.56 1.91
N THR A 166 -9.36 -19.58 1.73
CA THR A 166 -10.03 -19.87 0.46
C THR A 166 -9.80 -18.82 -0.62
N ASP A 167 -9.46 -17.59 -0.22
CA ASP A 167 -9.22 -16.47 -1.14
C ASP A 167 -7.75 -16.41 -1.57
N LEU A 168 -6.88 -17.18 -0.92
CA LEU A 168 -5.47 -17.26 -1.21
C LEU A 168 -5.19 -18.30 -2.30
N GLN A 169 -4.34 -17.93 -3.25
CA GLN A 169 -3.88 -18.88 -4.27
C GLN A 169 -3.01 -19.98 -3.68
N LEU A 170 -3.04 -21.16 -4.28
CA LEU A 170 -2.20 -22.29 -3.87
C LEU A 170 -0.72 -21.90 -3.85
N GLY A 171 -0.04 -22.20 -2.74
CA GLY A 171 1.37 -21.85 -2.51
C GLY A 171 1.61 -20.39 -2.11
N ALA A 172 0.55 -19.60 -1.87
CA ALA A 172 0.69 -18.36 -1.11
C ALA A 172 1.10 -18.64 0.33
N LEU A 173 1.82 -17.70 0.93
CA LEU A 173 2.01 -17.71 2.38
C LEU A 173 0.66 -17.55 3.06
N GLU A 174 0.50 -18.18 4.23
CA GLU A 174 -0.61 -17.85 5.13
C GLU A 174 -0.60 -16.35 5.42
N ALA A 175 -1.79 -15.74 5.45
CA ALA A 175 -1.94 -14.33 5.77
C ALA A 175 -2.22 -14.13 7.27
N VAL A 176 -1.91 -12.96 7.77
CA VAL A 176 -2.19 -12.53 9.15
C VAL A 176 -2.55 -11.03 9.15
N GLY A 177 -3.42 -10.60 10.06
CA GLY A 177 -3.74 -9.21 10.32
C GLY A 177 -2.91 -8.65 11.47
N LEU A 178 -2.71 -7.34 11.52
CA LEU A 178 -1.98 -6.70 12.62
C LEU A 178 -2.77 -6.71 13.93
N SER A 179 -4.10 -6.66 13.85
CA SER A 179 -5.01 -6.69 15.01
C SER A 179 -5.37 -8.09 15.51
N SER A 180 -4.79 -9.14 14.91
CA SER A 180 -5.07 -10.54 15.22
C SER A 180 -4.53 -10.97 16.58
#